data_AF-A0A3A5PA13-F1
#
_entry.id   AF-A0A3A5PA13-F1
#
_cell.length_a   1.000
_cell.length_b   1.000
_cell.length_c   1.000
_cell.angle_alpha   90.00
_cell.angle_beta   90.00
_cell.angle_gamma   90.00
#
_symmetry.space_group_name_H-M   'P 1'
#
loop_
_entity.id
_entity.type
_entity.pdbx_description
1 polymer ?
#
loop_
_entity_poly.entity_id
_entity_poly.type
_entity_poly.pdbx_seq_one_letter_code
_entity_poly.pdbx_strand_id
1 'polypeptide(L)'
;MKKTKILSLVSLGAFLLTTSGCTDYDFDSKYEDPSKVTQVTISNLMVGVFQKVKDYDVYEYNRFFGFDSQFTGKYAQTFGYSNTTDMYTPGYIPAIDGQWDNVYSALAQFRKLESLYEEESAAEQAQDEAFYLAAKVQLYDFFAATVDVFGDMPFSEACTLPLTNDVGKSYAHYDKAEDIYKTILDELKEIAPRFRSIPTPRNFNTQDFINNGDMDKWERYANSLRLRLAMRVAAQGDLQAEGRTAIKEILENPSAYPLIEEQENNILIVNQKSGQLNFTAGHGLGDWVTNRLASGAIIDRMLGHGNYDMTSNDPLSGVYVKGEDDPRILLNFNPVKITNQNTGQLDEHRYLGTDLTVADELTEYYNSQAQDEVNTSNTGFSQITQKGFFWENDKFDMLIMASPEIHFLKAEAYEMGYGVAKNEAKAEEEFKKAVSQSITLYYYYDSVSTGENARRYDAPTAEETASFAAAKWNSTKYTDKLDAIITQKWLHFGFLASREAWSDIRRTGYPSGLAFPEVAGTITNVPNRWRYPNTEVNYNPYYKEVSAEDTYYHKLFWAK
;
A
#
# COMPACT_ATOMS: atom_id res chain seq x y z
N MET A 1 22.30 -78.52 19.87
CA MET A 1 21.73 -79.12 18.64
C MET A 1 20.63 -78.21 18.11
N LYS A 2 20.72 -77.86 16.81
CA LYS A 2 19.68 -77.48 15.81
C LYS A 2 18.35 -76.87 16.33
N LYS A 3 18.00 -75.62 15.94
CA LYS A 3 17.15 -75.22 14.78
C LYS A 3 15.76 -75.92 14.83
N THR A 4 14.58 -75.28 14.66
CA THR A 4 14.17 -74.40 13.55
C THR A 4 12.71 -73.92 13.76
N LYS A 5 12.44 -72.63 13.48
CA LYS A 5 11.29 -71.92 12.84
C LYS A 5 9.82 -72.41 12.96
N ILE A 6 8.90 -71.43 13.06
CA ILE A 6 7.81 -71.02 12.10
C ILE A 6 6.71 -70.30 12.91
N LEU A 7 6.53 -68.97 12.82
CA LEU A 7 5.75 -68.17 11.85
C LEU A 7 4.21 -68.32 11.94
N SER A 8 3.55 -67.24 12.36
CA SER A 8 2.18 -66.83 11.94
C SER A 8 1.96 -65.39 12.46
N LEU A 9 2.26 -64.34 11.68
CA LEU A 9 1.38 -63.63 10.73
C LEU A 9 0.09 -63.08 11.37
N VAL A 10 0.15 -61.82 11.83
CA VAL A 10 -0.94 -60.86 11.75
C VAL A 10 -0.36 -59.58 11.16
N SER A 11 -0.77 -59.29 9.94
CA SER A 11 -0.39 -58.15 9.12
C SER A 11 -1.61 -57.26 8.93
N LEU A 12 -1.52 -55.99 9.32
CA LEU A 12 -1.89 -54.79 8.54
C LEU A 12 -1.93 -53.58 9.49
N GLY A 13 -1.13 -52.56 9.23
CA GLY A 13 -1.27 -51.27 9.90
C GLY A 13 0.04 -50.53 10.16
N ALA A 14 0.78 -50.19 9.11
CA ALA A 14 1.76 -49.10 9.13
C ALA A 14 2.07 -48.70 7.68
N PHE A 15 1.15 -47.96 7.05
CA PHE A 15 1.50 -47.19 5.87
C PHE A 15 2.24 -45.94 6.36
N LEU A 16 3.46 -45.76 5.85
CA LEU A 16 4.35 -44.66 6.14
C LEU A 16 3.65 -43.32 5.87
N LEU A 17 3.43 -42.53 6.94
CA LEU A 17 3.28 -41.09 6.86
C LEU A 17 4.68 -40.50 6.83
N THR A 18 5.15 -40.10 5.65
CA THR A 18 6.26 -39.16 5.52
C THR A 18 5.74 -37.79 5.95
N THR A 19 5.86 -37.48 7.23
CA THR A 19 5.74 -36.10 7.72
C THR A 19 7.04 -35.38 7.38
N SER A 20 7.05 -34.64 6.26
CA SER A 20 8.02 -33.57 6.04
C SER A 20 7.67 -32.40 6.97
N GLY A 21 8.06 -32.52 8.24
CA GLY A 21 8.14 -31.37 9.13
C GLY A 21 9.35 -30.56 8.70
N CYS A 22 9.12 -29.39 8.09
CA CYS A 22 10.18 -28.42 7.83
C CYS A 22 10.72 -27.99 9.19
N THR A 23 11.97 -28.35 9.48
CA THR A 23 12.68 -27.85 10.66
C THR A 23 13.26 -26.48 10.32
N ASP A 24 13.44 -25.61 11.32
CA ASP A 24 14.01 -24.27 11.18
C ASP A 24 15.36 -24.24 10.43
N TYR A 25 16.05 -25.39 10.37
CA TYR A 25 17.30 -25.61 9.64
C TYR A 25 17.18 -25.45 8.11
N ASP A 26 16.02 -25.73 7.52
CA ASP A 26 15.79 -25.56 6.07
C ASP A 26 15.59 -24.07 5.66
N PHE A 27 15.47 -23.16 6.63
CA PHE A 27 15.26 -21.72 6.39
C PHE A 27 16.51 -20.88 6.68
N ASP A 28 17.29 -21.21 7.70
CA ASP A 28 18.57 -20.54 7.98
C ASP A 28 19.62 -20.77 6.88
N SER A 29 19.44 -21.83 6.06
CA SER A 29 20.28 -22.08 4.88
C SER A 29 19.89 -21.27 3.64
N LYS A 30 18.76 -20.55 3.66
CA LYS A 30 18.27 -19.75 2.53
C LYS A 30 18.70 -18.29 2.57
N TYR A 31 19.11 -17.77 3.72
CA TYR A 31 19.51 -16.37 3.89
C TYR A 31 20.77 -16.30 4.78
N GLU A 32 21.88 -15.78 4.26
CA GLU A 32 23.14 -15.68 5.00
C GLU A 32 23.08 -14.60 6.11
N ASP A 33 23.63 -14.90 7.30
CA ASP A 33 23.70 -14.00 8.46
C ASP A 33 24.57 -12.76 8.19
N PRO A 34 24.00 -11.55 8.05
CA PRO A 34 24.74 -10.32 7.75
C PRO A 34 25.75 -9.96 8.85
N SER A 35 25.52 -10.41 10.09
CA SER A 35 26.44 -10.15 11.22
C SER A 35 27.70 -11.04 11.19
N LYS A 36 27.70 -12.09 10.35
CA LYS A 36 28.84 -12.98 10.11
C LYS A 36 29.62 -12.66 8.84
N VAL A 37 29.17 -11.67 8.07
CA VAL A 37 29.81 -11.27 6.81
C VAL A 37 31.04 -10.41 7.09
N THR A 38 32.22 -10.87 6.67
CA THR A 38 33.49 -10.14 6.79
C THR A 38 33.86 -9.32 5.54
N GLN A 39 33.05 -9.38 4.47
CA GLN A 39 33.20 -8.61 3.23
C GLN A 39 31.88 -7.99 2.75
N VAL A 40 31.86 -6.69 2.52
CA VAL A 40 30.70 -5.99 1.95
C VAL A 40 30.59 -6.34 0.46
N THR A 41 29.45 -6.89 0.02
CA THR A 41 29.16 -7.25 -1.39
C THR A 41 27.95 -6.48 -1.91
N ILE A 42 27.78 -6.40 -3.24
CA ILE A 42 26.62 -5.75 -3.87
C ILE A 42 25.30 -6.39 -3.44
N SER A 43 25.24 -7.73 -3.42
CA SER A 43 24.07 -8.47 -2.96
C SER A 43 23.68 -8.15 -1.52
N ASN A 44 24.66 -8.07 -0.60
CA ASN A 44 24.40 -7.75 0.80
C ASN A 44 23.96 -6.29 0.98
N LEU A 45 24.48 -5.36 0.17
CA LEU A 45 24.03 -3.97 0.18
C LEU A 45 22.63 -3.81 -0.43
N MET A 46 22.26 -4.58 -1.47
CA MET A 46 20.88 -4.60 -1.97
C MET A 46 19.92 -5.03 -0.86
N VAL A 47 20.24 -6.10 -0.13
CA VAL A 47 19.46 -6.52 1.04
C VAL A 47 19.43 -5.42 2.10
N GLY A 48 20.56 -4.73 2.33
CA GLY A 48 20.62 -3.56 3.21
C GLY A 48 19.65 -2.44 2.81
N VAL A 49 19.55 -2.12 1.51
CA VAL A 49 18.56 -1.17 0.98
C VAL A 49 17.15 -1.69 1.25
N PHE A 50 16.84 -2.92 0.87
CA PHE A 50 15.50 -3.47 1.08
C PHE A 50 15.12 -3.51 2.57
N GLN A 51 16.06 -3.81 3.47
CA GLN A 51 15.85 -3.79 4.92
C GLN A 51 15.56 -2.40 5.48
N LYS A 52 16.05 -1.33 4.84
CA LYS A 52 15.73 0.06 5.22
C LYS A 52 14.42 0.52 4.62
N VAL A 53 14.06 0.02 3.43
CA VAL A 53 12.77 0.31 2.81
C VAL A 53 11.64 -0.49 3.44
N LYS A 54 11.89 -1.69 3.97
CA LYS A 54 10.81 -2.60 4.44
C LYS A 54 9.83 -1.95 5.42
N ASP A 55 10.26 -1.02 6.27
CA ASP A 55 9.39 -0.36 7.26
C ASP A 55 8.28 0.47 6.58
N TYR A 56 8.48 0.81 5.30
CA TYR A 56 7.49 1.39 4.40
C TYR A 56 6.55 0.35 3.77
N ASP A 57 7.04 -0.86 3.47
CA ASP A 57 6.28 -1.88 2.72
C ASP A 57 5.59 -2.93 3.60
N VAL A 58 6.10 -3.15 4.81
CA VAL A 58 5.67 -4.20 5.75
C VAL A 58 4.58 -3.68 6.67
N TYR A 59 3.69 -4.57 7.12
CA TYR A 59 2.63 -4.23 8.08
C TYR A 59 3.19 -4.21 9.51
N GLU A 60 3.76 -3.08 9.91
CA GLU A 60 4.31 -2.86 11.25
C GLU A 60 3.62 -1.73 12.02
N TYR A 61 3.86 -1.67 13.34
CA TYR A 61 3.26 -0.69 14.23
C TYR A 61 3.47 0.75 13.77
N ASN A 62 4.73 1.13 13.49
CA ASN A 62 5.05 2.52 13.14
C ASN A 62 4.41 2.93 11.81
N ARG A 63 4.30 2.01 10.85
CA ARG A 63 3.59 2.24 9.60
C ARG A 63 2.07 2.36 9.81
N PHE A 64 1.39 1.31 10.25
CA PHE A 64 -0.09 1.32 10.29
C PHE A 64 -0.66 2.13 11.44
N PHE A 65 -0.16 1.90 12.65
CA PHE A 65 -0.62 2.63 13.81
C PHE A 65 -0.05 4.04 13.79
N GLY A 66 1.26 4.21 13.63
CA GLY A 66 1.93 5.50 13.77
C GLY A 66 1.75 6.46 12.60
N PHE A 67 1.80 5.95 11.36
CA PHE A 67 1.73 6.74 10.14
C PHE A 67 0.32 6.69 9.55
N ASP A 68 -0.13 5.58 8.97
CA ASP A 68 -1.39 5.52 8.20
C ASP A 68 -2.60 5.96 9.03
N SER A 69 -2.89 5.31 10.16
CA SER A 69 -4.11 5.61 10.93
C SER A 69 -4.11 6.98 11.62
N GLN A 70 -2.93 7.59 11.84
CA GLN A 70 -2.82 8.89 12.51
C GLN A 70 -2.61 10.06 11.55
N PHE A 71 -2.19 9.79 10.31
CA PHE A 71 -1.77 10.78 9.34
C PHE A 71 -2.49 10.58 8.00
N THR A 72 -1.90 9.85 7.05
CA THR A 72 -2.41 9.77 5.67
C THR A 72 -3.80 9.15 5.56
N GLY A 73 -4.13 8.19 6.42
CA GLY A 73 -5.44 7.55 6.48
C GLY A 73 -6.56 8.44 7.00
N LYS A 74 -6.24 9.40 7.87
CA LYS A 74 -7.21 10.45 8.25
C LYS A 74 -7.44 11.39 7.09
N TYR A 75 -6.37 11.86 6.45
CA TYR A 75 -6.46 12.84 5.37
C TYR A 75 -7.08 12.26 4.09
N ALA A 76 -6.88 10.95 3.86
CA ALA A 76 -7.56 10.21 2.82
C ALA A 76 -8.97 9.73 3.23
N GLN A 77 -9.36 9.90 4.49
CA GLN A 77 -10.58 9.34 5.10
C GLN A 77 -10.74 7.83 4.86
N THR A 78 -9.63 7.09 4.82
CA THR A 78 -9.66 5.63 4.70
C THR A 78 -9.69 4.92 6.06
N PHE A 79 -9.43 5.67 7.13
CA PHE A 79 -9.71 5.29 8.52
C PHE A 79 -10.83 6.16 9.07
N GLY A 80 -11.64 5.60 9.97
CA GLY A 80 -12.60 6.36 10.75
C GLY A 80 -11.94 7.11 11.91
N TYR A 81 -12.40 8.34 12.16
CA TYR A 81 -11.96 9.19 13.26
C TYR A 81 -13.05 10.17 13.67
N SER A 82 -12.96 10.67 14.89
CA SER A 82 -13.93 11.62 15.45
C SER A 82 -13.60 13.05 15.03
N ASN A 83 -14.64 13.86 14.86
CA ASN A 83 -14.52 15.29 14.73
C ASN A 83 -14.03 15.88 16.07
N THR A 84 -12.81 16.40 16.10
CA THR A 84 -12.20 17.04 17.29
C THR A 84 -11.44 18.28 16.89
N THR A 85 -11.16 19.15 17.86
CA THR A 85 -10.41 20.40 17.65
C THR A 85 -9.05 20.19 17.00
N ASP A 86 -8.41 19.04 17.24
CA ASP A 86 -7.04 18.74 16.80
C ASP A 86 -7.00 17.52 15.85
N MET A 87 -8.10 17.21 15.15
CA MET A 87 -8.21 15.98 14.33
C MET A 87 -7.12 15.85 13.25
N TYR A 88 -6.62 16.97 12.73
CA TYR A 88 -5.57 16.98 11.71
C TYR A 88 -4.16 16.92 12.29
N THR A 89 -3.99 17.09 13.59
CA THR A 89 -2.70 16.89 14.25
C THR A 89 -2.44 15.39 14.39
N PRO A 90 -1.37 14.83 13.80
CA PRO A 90 -1.08 13.42 13.94
C PRO A 90 -0.74 13.07 15.38
N GLY A 91 -1.29 11.94 15.86
CA GLY A 91 -1.08 11.49 17.24
C GLY A 91 0.35 11.01 17.53
N TYR A 92 1.18 10.79 16.50
CA TYR A 92 2.54 10.27 16.66
C TYR A 92 3.49 10.79 15.57
N ILE A 93 3.91 12.06 15.71
CA ILE A 93 4.87 12.72 14.80
C ILE A 93 6.16 11.92 14.57
N PRO A 94 6.78 11.25 15.57
CA PRO A 94 8.00 10.47 15.34
C PRO A 94 7.87 9.37 14.28
N ALA A 95 6.68 8.79 14.05
CA ALA A 95 6.49 7.82 12.96
C ALA A 95 6.49 8.47 11.58
N ILE A 96 6.13 9.76 11.47
CA ILE A 96 6.18 10.53 10.24
C ILE A 96 7.62 10.97 9.97
N ASP A 97 8.28 11.55 10.97
CA ASP A 97 9.67 11.98 10.88
C ASP A 97 10.61 10.77 10.64
N GLY A 98 10.30 9.61 11.23
CA GLY A 98 11.06 8.37 10.99
C GLY A 98 11.03 7.88 9.54
N GLN A 99 10.02 8.25 8.73
CA GLN A 99 10.01 7.93 7.29
C GLN A 99 11.12 8.69 6.55
N TRP A 100 11.39 9.93 6.95
CA TRP A 100 12.51 10.72 6.44
C TRP A 100 13.84 10.05 6.79
N ASP A 101 14.04 9.68 8.05
CA ASP A 101 15.28 9.01 8.47
C ASP A 101 15.50 7.67 7.77
N ASN A 102 14.43 6.91 7.52
CA ASN A 102 14.47 5.64 6.80
C ASN A 102 14.87 5.83 5.33
N VAL A 103 14.35 6.85 4.64
CA VAL A 103 14.71 7.07 3.23
C VAL A 103 16.18 7.46 3.07
N TYR A 104 16.74 8.28 3.97
CA TYR A 104 18.17 8.60 3.93
C TYR A 104 19.05 7.44 4.41
N SER A 105 18.53 6.58 5.28
CA SER A 105 19.22 5.33 5.62
C SER A 105 19.31 4.39 4.42
N ALA A 106 18.22 4.25 3.64
CA ALA A 106 18.21 3.48 2.41
C ALA A 106 19.13 4.10 1.35
N LEU A 107 19.06 5.42 1.16
CA LEU A 107 19.93 6.16 0.24
C LEU A 107 21.41 5.99 0.60
N ALA A 108 21.78 6.03 1.87
CA ALA A 108 23.16 5.81 2.30
C ALA A 108 23.67 4.39 1.97
N GLN A 109 22.83 3.37 2.16
CA GLN A 109 23.16 1.99 1.73
C GLN A 109 23.34 1.93 0.21
N PHE A 110 22.44 2.58 -0.54
CA PHE A 110 22.49 2.61 -1.99
C PHE A 110 23.71 3.38 -2.51
N ARG A 111 24.10 4.51 -1.92
CA ARG A 111 25.32 5.25 -2.29
C ARG A 111 26.57 4.40 -2.09
N LYS A 112 26.60 3.57 -1.05
CA LYS A 112 27.70 2.63 -0.87
C LYS A 112 27.67 1.51 -1.91
N LEU A 113 26.48 1.02 -2.26
CA LEU A 113 26.27 0.01 -3.30
C LEU A 113 26.76 0.53 -4.65
N GLU A 114 26.31 1.72 -5.04
CA GLU A 114 26.69 2.42 -6.26
C GLU A 114 28.21 2.61 -6.36
N SER A 115 28.84 3.13 -5.30
CA SER A 115 30.31 3.29 -5.28
C SER A 115 31.06 1.96 -5.43
N LEU A 116 30.60 0.86 -4.82
CA LEU A 116 31.26 -0.44 -4.98
C LEU A 116 31.04 -1.01 -6.39
N TYR A 117 29.84 -0.86 -6.93
CA TYR A 117 29.50 -1.32 -8.28
C TYR A 117 30.32 -0.59 -9.35
N GLU A 118 30.59 0.70 -9.17
CA GLU A 118 31.46 1.48 -10.05
C GLU A 118 32.94 1.08 -9.98
N GLU A 119 33.39 0.51 -8.86
CA GLU A 119 34.76 0.02 -8.65
C GLU A 119 34.98 -1.38 -9.26
N GLU A 120 33.91 -2.12 -9.55
CA GLU A 120 33.96 -3.47 -10.12
C GLU A 120 34.47 -3.49 -11.58
N SER A 121 35.08 -4.61 -11.97
CA SER A 121 35.38 -4.84 -13.38
C SER A 121 34.09 -5.03 -14.19
N ALA A 122 34.14 -4.79 -15.50
CA ALA A 122 32.97 -4.98 -16.37
C ALA A 122 32.36 -6.41 -16.31
N ALA A 123 33.15 -7.42 -15.96
CA ALA A 123 32.67 -8.79 -15.81
C ALA A 123 31.95 -9.04 -14.48
N GLU A 124 32.34 -8.32 -13.42
CA GLU A 124 31.68 -8.32 -12.11
C GLU A 124 30.39 -7.50 -12.19
N GLN A 125 30.46 -6.30 -12.77
CA GLN A 125 29.29 -5.45 -13.02
C GLN A 125 28.18 -6.20 -13.77
N ALA A 126 28.54 -6.98 -14.80
CA ALA A 126 27.57 -7.78 -15.56
C ALA A 126 26.91 -8.90 -14.73
N GLN A 127 27.56 -9.37 -13.66
CA GLN A 127 27.02 -10.37 -12.75
C GLN A 127 26.18 -9.74 -11.63
N ASP A 128 26.52 -8.53 -11.21
CA ASP A 128 25.86 -7.86 -10.08
C ASP A 128 24.81 -6.82 -10.49
N GLU A 129 24.66 -6.57 -11.80
CA GLU A 129 23.75 -5.54 -12.33
C GLU A 129 22.31 -5.71 -11.86
N ALA A 130 21.78 -6.94 -11.81
CA ALA A 130 20.39 -7.15 -11.38
C ALA A 130 20.19 -6.78 -9.88
N PHE A 131 21.20 -7.01 -9.03
CA PHE A 131 21.14 -6.57 -7.63
C PHE A 131 21.15 -5.04 -7.53
N TYR A 132 22.00 -4.37 -8.29
CA TYR A 132 22.07 -2.90 -8.36
C TYR A 132 20.73 -2.31 -8.81
N LEU A 133 20.17 -2.82 -9.92
CA LEU A 133 18.92 -2.32 -10.49
C LEU A 133 17.72 -2.59 -9.58
N ALA A 134 17.64 -3.76 -8.95
CA ALA A 134 16.58 -4.09 -8.01
C ALA A 134 16.61 -3.18 -6.78
N ALA A 135 17.79 -2.92 -6.21
CA ALA A 135 17.97 -1.94 -5.13
C ALA A 135 17.49 -0.55 -5.55
N LYS A 136 17.82 -0.13 -6.78
CA LYS A 136 17.47 1.19 -7.32
C LYS A 136 15.96 1.36 -7.51
N VAL A 137 15.27 0.35 -8.06
CA VAL A 137 13.81 0.36 -8.22
C VAL A 137 13.12 0.49 -6.86
N GLN A 138 13.54 -0.28 -5.86
CA GLN A 138 12.93 -0.22 -4.52
C GLN A 138 13.21 1.11 -3.81
N LEU A 139 14.42 1.66 -3.97
CA LEU A 139 14.75 2.99 -3.47
C LEU A 139 13.84 4.04 -4.13
N TYR A 140 13.65 3.98 -5.44
CA TYR A 140 12.83 4.95 -6.18
C TYR A 140 11.36 4.93 -5.81
N ASP A 141 10.75 3.77 -5.55
CA ASP A 141 9.36 3.74 -5.06
C ASP A 141 9.26 4.49 -3.72
N PHE A 142 10.13 4.15 -2.77
CA PHE A 142 10.11 4.77 -1.45
C PHE A 142 10.46 6.27 -1.48
N PHE A 143 11.42 6.65 -2.33
CA PHE A 143 11.84 8.04 -2.48
C PHE A 143 10.73 8.89 -3.09
N ALA A 144 10.09 8.42 -4.17
CA ALA A 144 8.96 9.12 -4.79
C ALA A 144 7.77 9.25 -3.82
N ALA A 145 7.48 8.19 -3.05
CA ALA A 145 6.44 8.22 -2.02
C ALA A 145 6.75 9.20 -0.88
N THR A 146 8.03 9.52 -0.64
CA THR A 146 8.45 10.51 0.36
C THR A 146 8.42 11.93 -0.20
N VAL A 147 8.81 12.12 -1.46
CA VAL A 147 8.61 13.38 -2.19
C VAL A 147 7.13 13.77 -2.22
N ASP A 148 6.21 12.80 -2.38
CA ASP A 148 4.76 13.01 -2.32
C ASP A 148 4.24 13.45 -0.94
N VAL A 149 5.07 13.42 0.10
CA VAL A 149 4.73 13.90 1.45
C VAL A 149 5.42 15.23 1.73
N PHE A 150 6.70 15.37 1.40
CA PHE A 150 7.53 16.50 1.85
C PHE A 150 7.83 17.54 0.76
N GLY A 151 7.85 17.16 -0.52
CA GLY A 151 8.27 18.04 -1.62
C GLY A 151 9.77 17.96 -1.88
N ASP A 152 10.43 19.11 -1.98
CA ASP A 152 11.87 19.21 -2.28
C ASP A 152 12.70 18.46 -1.23
N MET A 153 13.74 17.75 -1.67
CA MET A 153 14.50 16.86 -0.78
C MET A 153 15.96 16.76 -1.21
N PRO A 154 16.91 16.71 -0.27
CA PRO A 154 18.26 16.30 -0.60
C PRO A 154 18.32 14.94 -1.30
N PHE A 155 18.92 14.89 -2.49
CA PHE A 155 18.98 13.65 -3.26
C PHE A 155 20.34 13.44 -3.95
N SER A 156 20.69 14.28 -4.93
CA SER A 156 21.91 14.13 -5.73
C SER A 156 23.20 14.26 -4.90
N GLU A 157 23.22 15.17 -3.93
CA GLU A 157 24.39 15.42 -3.06
C GLU A 157 24.30 14.73 -1.68
N ALA A 158 23.18 14.05 -1.40
CA ALA A 158 22.91 13.46 -0.11
C ALA A 158 23.68 12.14 0.13
N CYS A 159 23.91 11.84 1.42
CA CYS A 159 24.49 10.59 1.90
C CYS A 159 25.91 10.28 1.37
N THR A 160 26.73 11.30 1.11
CA THR A 160 28.11 11.15 0.63
C THR A 160 29.14 10.92 1.74
N LEU A 161 28.79 11.11 3.01
CA LEU A 161 29.71 11.00 4.15
C LEU A 161 30.45 9.64 4.22
N PRO A 162 29.80 8.48 4.03
CA PRO A 162 30.50 7.19 4.05
C PRO A 162 31.51 7.03 2.90
N LEU A 163 31.42 7.84 1.85
CA LEU A 163 32.29 7.79 0.67
C LEU A 163 33.45 8.79 0.79
N THR A 164 33.18 9.98 1.30
CA THR A 164 34.15 11.09 1.31
C THR A 164 34.85 11.27 2.65
N ASN A 165 34.23 10.81 3.75
CA ASN A 165 34.64 11.08 5.13
C ASN A 165 34.79 12.60 5.41
N ASP A 166 34.06 13.44 4.69
CA ASP A 166 34.08 14.91 4.80
C ASP A 166 32.72 15.41 5.30
N VAL A 167 32.64 15.69 6.60
CA VAL A 167 31.42 16.19 7.26
C VAL A 167 30.99 17.55 6.69
N GLY A 168 31.94 18.41 6.34
CA GLY A 168 31.63 19.74 5.83
C GLY A 168 30.95 19.71 4.46
N LYS A 169 31.27 18.70 3.65
CA LYS A 169 30.67 18.46 2.33
C LYS A 169 29.49 17.49 2.35
N SER A 170 29.19 16.87 3.48
CA SER A 170 28.06 15.93 3.58
C SER A 170 26.71 16.61 3.79
N TYR A 171 26.69 17.91 4.09
CA TYR A 171 25.47 18.69 4.07
C TYR A 171 25.02 18.87 2.62
N ALA A 172 23.81 18.43 2.31
CA ALA A 172 23.29 18.39 0.96
C ALA A 172 22.24 19.49 0.74
N HIS A 173 22.32 20.11 -0.43
CA HIS A 173 21.27 20.99 -0.95
C HIS A 173 19.97 20.21 -1.19
N TYR A 174 18.86 20.94 -1.28
CA TYR A 174 17.56 20.37 -1.59
C TYR A 174 17.39 20.34 -3.10
N ASP A 175 17.26 19.14 -3.68
CA ASP A 175 16.88 19.00 -5.08
C ASP A 175 15.38 19.26 -5.21
N LYS A 176 14.99 19.89 -6.32
CA LYS A 176 13.58 20.13 -6.60
C LYS A 176 12.83 18.81 -6.74
N ALA A 177 11.65 18.74 -6.14
CA ALA A 177 10.76 17.59 -6.24
C ALA A 177 10.49 17.19 -7.70
N GLU A 178 10.35 18.18 -8.59
CA GLU A 178 10.17 18.01 -10.03
C GLU A 178 11.40 17.33 -10.68
N ASP A 179 12.61 17.81 -10.38
CA ASP A 179 13.84 17.25 -10.97
C ASP A 179 14.10 15.82 -10.49
N ILE A 180 13.79 15.54 -9.22
CA ILE A 180 13.84 14.18 -8.65
C ILE A 180 12.85 13.27 -9.40
N TYR A 181 11.60 13.70 -9.54
CA TYR A 181 10.58 12.93 -10.25
C TYR A 181 10.94 12.65 -11.71
N LYS A 182 11.45 13.67 -12.41
CA LYS A 182 11.93 13.51 -13.78
C LYS A 182 13.05 12.49 -13.88
N THR A 183 14.03 12.57 -12.97
CA THR A 183 15.14 11.61 -12.89
C THR A 183 14.62 10.19 -12.72
N ILE A 184 13.70 9.96 -11.77
CA ILE A 184 13.11 8.64 -11.54
C ILE A 184 12.35 8.14 -12.78
N LEU A 185 11.55 8.99 -13.44
CA LEU A 185 10.80 8.63 -14.65
C LEU A 185 11.70 8.23 -15.82
N ASP A 186 12.80 8.96 -16.01
CA ASP A 186 13.77 8.72 -17.06
C ASP A 186 14.58 7.44 -16.77
N GLU A 187 15.06 7.28 -15.53
CA GLU A 187 15.85 6.11 -15.17
C GLU A 187 15.02 4.83 -15.13
N LEU A 188 13.77 4.84 -14.64
CA LEU A 188 12.90 3.64 -14.70
C LEU A 188 12.66 3.18 -16.14
N LYS A 189 12.64 4.09 -17.12
CA LYS A 189 12.56 3.76 -18.56
C LYS A 189 13.77 2.96 -19.01
N GLU A 190 14.95 3.31 -18.51
CA GLU A 190 16.22 2.66 -18.85
C GLU A 190 16.39 1.34 -18.11
N ILE A 191 16.01 1.30 -16.82
CA ILE A 191 16.14 0.15 -15.93
C ILE A 191 15.26 -1.03 -16.38
N ALA A 192 13.97 -0.79 -16.62
CA ALA A 192 13.01 -1.87 -16.86
C ALA A 192 13.45 -2.88 -17.96
N PRO A 193 13.84 -2.46 -19.17
CA PRO A 193 14.27 -3.40 -20.22
C PRO A 193 15.59 -4.11 -19.90
N ARG A 194 16.41 -3.61 -18.96
CA ARG A 194 17.67 -4.30 -18.58
C ARG A 194 17.38 -5.66 -18.00
N PHE A 195 16.33 -5.82 -17.19
CA PHE A 195 15.97 -7.10 -16.58
C PHE A 195 15.68 -8.21 -17.61
N ARG A 196 15.30 -7.88 -18.85
CA ARG A 196 15.20 -8.86 -19.94
C ARG A 196 16.54 -9.32 -20.52
N SER A 197 17.53 -8.45 -20.46
CA SER A 197 18.77 -8.56 -21.23
C SER A 197 19.97 -9.02 -20.42
N ILE A 198 19.95 -8.78 -19.12
CA ILE A 198 21.05 -9.09 -18.20
C ILE A 198 20.88 -10.51 -17.64
N PRO A 199 21.97 -11.21 -17.29
CA PRO A 199 21.87 -12.52 -16.69
C PRO A 199 21.28 -12.42 -15.27
N THR A 200 20.50 -13.42 -14.87
CA THR A 200 20.10 -13.57 -13.47
C THR A 200 21.32 -13.95 -12.62
N PRO A 201 21.68 -13.15 -11.60
CA PRO A 201 22.85 -13.45 -10.76
C PRO A 201 22.68 -14.76 -9.99
N ARG A 202 23.81 -15.38 -9.65
CA ARG A 202 23.81 -16.51 -8.72
C ARG A 202 23.30 -16.02 -7.36
N ASN A 203 22.44 -16.81 -6.71
CA ASN A 203 21.84 -16.51 -5.40
C ASN A 203 20.89 -15.29 -5.41
N PHE A 204 20.45 -14.79 -6.56
CA PHE A 204 19.52 -13.66 -6.58
C PHE A 204 18.21 -13.99 -5.86
N ASN A 205 17.66 -15.19 -6.12
CA ASN A 205 16.46 -15.70 -5.45
C ASN A 205 16.55 -15.79 -3.93
N THR A 206 17.74 -16.02 -3.38
CA THR A 206 17.96 -16.07 -1.93
C THR A 206 18.20 -14.70 -1.30
N GLN A 207 18.51 -13.67 -2.09
CA GLN A 207 18.75 -12.32 -1.57
C GLN A 207 17.55 -11.39 -1.82
N ASP A 208 16.78 -11.64 -2.86
CA ASP A 208 15.58 -10.89 -3.20
C ASP A 208 14.34 -11.47 -2.52
N PHE A 209 13.94 -10.86 -1.42
CA PHE A 209 12.72 -11.25 -0.70
C PHE A 209 11.43 -10.60 -1.22
N ILE A 210 11.51 -9.77 -2.26
CA ILE A 210 10.36 -9.09 -2.87
C ILE A 210 9.86 -9.93 -4.04
N ASN A 211 10.72 -10.22 -5.02
CA ASN A 211 10.35 -10.96 -6.24
C ASN A 211 11.02 -12.33 -6.35
N ASN A 212 11.77 -12.79 -5.33
CA ASN A 212 12.41 -14.10 -5.32
C ASN A 212 13.32 -14.33 -6.55
N GLY A 213 13.98 -13.28 -7.02
CA GLY A 213 14.88 -13.28 -8.18
C GLY A 213 14.16 -13.34 -9.53
N ASP A 214 12.85 -13.12 -9.56
CA ASP A 214 12.06 -13.11 -10.79
C ASP A 214 12.27 -11.80 -11.57
N MET A 215 13.04 -11.91 -12.66
CA MET A 215 13.40 -10.79 -13.53
C MET A 215 12.18 -10.20 -14.27
N ASP A 216 11.17 -11.01 -14.61
CA ASP A 216 9.96 -10.53 -15.28
C ASP A 216 9.13 -9.67 -14.32
N LYS A 217 9.02 -10.08 -13.05
CA LYS A 217 8.38 -9.27 -12.01
C LYS A 217 9.10 -7.96 -11.75
N TRP A 218 10.44 -7.96 -11.71
CA TRP A 218 11.22 -6.71 -11.56
C TRP A 218 11.02 -5.74 -12.72
N GLU A 219 10.98 -6.26 -13.95
CA GLU A 219 10.64 -5.44 -15.11
C GLU A 219 9.24 -4.84 -15.00
N ARG A 220 8.24 -5.67 -14.68
CA ARG A 220 6.85 -5.22 -14.53
C ARG A 220 6.71 -4.18 -13.43
N TYR A 221 7.42 -4.37 -12.32
CA TYR A 221 7.43 -3.42 -11.21
C TYR A 221 8.00 -2.07 -11.63
N ALA A 222 9.17 -2.05 -12.28
CA ALA A 222 9.77 -0.81 -12.78
C ALA A 222 8.85 -0.06 -13.77
N ASN A 223 8.23 -0.78 -14.72
CA ASN A 223 7.28 -0.18 -15.68
C ASN A 223 6.00 0.33 -15.01
N SER A 224 5.49 -0.41 -14.02
CA SER A 224 4.25 -0.08 -13.32
C SER A 224 4.44 1.10 -12.37
N LEU A 225 5.59 1.17 -11.68
CA LEU A 225 5.99 2.35 -10.92
C LEU A 225 6.14 3.58 -11.82
N ARG A 226 6.79 3.42 -12.98
CA ARG A 226 6.89 4.50 -13.98
C ARG A 226 5.50 4.98 -14.41
N LEU A 227 4.53 4.08 -14.60
CA LEU A 227 3.16 4.45 -14.92
C LEU A 227 2.47 5.21 -13.76
N ARG A 228 2.62 4.76 -12.50
CA ARG A 228 2.08 5.45 -11.31
C ARG A 228 2.60 6.89 -11.23
N LEU A 229 3.92 7.08 -11.34
CA LEU A 229 4.56 8.39 -11.25
C LEU A 229 4.20 9.28 -12.46
N ALA A 230 4.11 8.70 -13.66
CA ALA A 230 3.71 9.45 -14.85
C ALA A 230 2.26 9.95 -14.73
N MET A 231 1.36 9.11 -14.20
CA MET A 231 -0.02 9.51 -13.89
C MET A 231 -0.10 10.58 -12.79
N ARG A 232 0.81 10.56 -11.81
CA ARG A 232 0.88 11.58 -10.76
C ARG A 232 1.06 12.99 -11.34
N VAL A 233 1.86 13.13 -12.40
CA VAL A 233 2.18 14.44 -12.99
C VAL A 233 1.38 14.74 -14.28
N ALA A 234 0.64 13.79 -14.84
CA ALA A 234 -0.02 13.95 -16.15
C ALA A 234 -1.15 14.98 -16.22
N ALA A 235 -1.71 15.37 -15.06
CA ALA A 235 -2.82 16.32 -15.00
C ALA A 235 -2.34 17.78 -15.12
N GLN A 236 -1.23 18.14 -14.47
CA GLN A 236 -0.75 19.52 -14.37
C GLN A 236 0.70 19.58 -13.83
N GLY A 237 1.23 20.80 -13.71
CA GLY A 237 2.61 21.05 -13.26
C GLY A 237 3.62 21.01 -14.41
N ASP A 238 4.87 21.32 -14.10
CA ASP A 238 5.92 21.47 -15.11
C ASP A 238 6.26 20.14 -15.80
N LEU A 239 6.01 19.00 -15.15
CA LEU A 239 6.20 17.65 -15.70
C LEU A 239 4.99 17.07 -16.45
N GLN A 240 3.96 17.87 -16.73
CA GLN A 240 2.75 17.36 -17.39
C GLN A 240 3.05 16.68 -18.74
N ALA A 241 3.92 17.29 -19.55
CA ALA A 241 4.25 16.78 -20.87
C ALA A 241 5.07 15.48 -20.78
N GLU A 242 6.01 15.42 -19.85
CA GLU A 242 6.88 14.29 -19.55
C GLU A 242 6.04 13.09 -19.08
N GLY A 243 5.13 13.29 -18.12
CA GLY A 243 4.21 12.25 -17.65
C GLY A 243 3.34 11.70 -18.78
N ARG A 244 2.73 12.57 -19.59
CA ARG A 244 1.93 12.15 -20.75
C ARG A 244 2.76 11.40 -21.79
N THR A 245 4.01 11.80 -22.01
CA THR A 245 4.92 11.09 -22.90
C THR A 245 5.25 9.69 -22.38
N ALA A 246 5.55 9.55 -21.10
CA ALA A 246 5.80 8.26 -20.47
C ALA A 246 4.57 7.33 -20.53
N ILE A 247 3.36 7.86 -20.25
CA ILE A 247 2.11 7.10 -20.38
C ILE A 247 1.91 6.62 -21.81
N LYS A 248 2.12 7.49 -22.81
CA LYS A 248 2.02 7.14 -24.22
C LYS A 248 2.96 5.98 -24.58
N GLU A 249 4.23 6.09 -24.20
CA GLU A 249 5.24 5.06 -24.47
C GLU A 249 4.81 3.70 -23.91
N ILE A 250 4.34 3.68 -22.65
CA ILE A 250 3.93 2.46 -21.95
C ILE A 250 2.67 1.86 -22.59
N LEU A 251 1.61 2.66 -22.75
CA LEU A 251 0.29 2.16 -23.15
C LEU A 251 0.16 1.86 -24.64
N GLU A 252 0.94 2.51 -25.51
CA GLU A 252 0.96 2.21 -26.94
C GLU A 252 1.91 1.05 -27.29
N ASN A 253 2.79 0.64 -26.35
CA ASN A 253 3.77 -0.43 -26.58
C ASN A 253 3.76 -1.50 -25.46
N PRO A 254 2.63 -2.16 -25.17
CA PRO A 254 2.49 -3.06 -24.01
C PRO A 254 3.47 -4.25 -24.02
N SER A 255 3.88 -4.74 -25.20
CA SER A 255 4.90 -5.80 -25.29
C SER A 255 6.30 -5.33 -24.91
N ALA A 256 6.59 -4.03 -25.04
CA ALA A 256 7.86 -3.43 -24.64
C ALA A 256 7.84 -2.92 -23.20
N TYR A 257 6.66 -2.75 -22.61
CA TYR A 257 6.45 -2.28 -21.23
C TYR A 257 5.38 -3.15 -20.54
N PRO A 258 5.68 -4.44 -20.24
CA PRO A 258 4.76 -5.29 -19.51
C PRO A 258 4.54 -4.68 -18.12
N LEU A 259 3.29 -4.72 -17.66
CA LEU A 259 2.88 -4.17 -16.37
C LEU A 259 2.39 -5.30 -15.45
N ILE A 260 2.11 -4.94 -14.20
CA ILE A 260 1.45 -5.82 -13.22
C ILE A 260 -0.04 -5.88 -13.56
N GLU A 261 -0.42 -6.58 -14.62
CA GLU A 261 -1.83 -6.62 -15.09
C GLU A 261 -2.59 -7.85 -14.57
N GLU A 262 -1.92 -8.78 -13.89
CA GLU A 262 -2.53 -10.00 -13.37
C GLU A 262 -2.08 -10.24 -11.93
N GLN A 263 -2.90 -10.94 -11.14
CA GLN A 263 -2.63 -11.16 -9.71
C GLN A 263 -1.32 -11.91 -9.44
N GLU A 264 -0.94 -12.83 -10.33
CA GLU A 264 0.33 -13.56 -10.26
C GLU A 264 1.55 -12.64 -10.35
N ASN A 265 1.39 -11.46 -10.94
CA ASN A 265 2.43 -10.44 -11.12
C ASN A 265 2.44 -9.40 -10.00
N ASN A 266 1.51 -9.47 -9.03
CA ASN A 266 1.48 -8.53 -7.91
C ASN A 266 2.84 -8.52 -7.19
N ILE A 267 3.25 -7.34 -6.75
CA ILE A 267 4.48 -7.11 -6.00
C ILE A 267 4.11 -7.05 -4.53
N LEU A 268 4.64 -8.01 -3.78
CA LEU A 268 4.30 -8.24 -2.39
C LEU A 268 5.52 -8.71 -1.62
N ILE A 269 5.56 -8.44 -0.32
CA ILE A 269 6.46 -9.11 0.60
C ILE A 269 5.68 -10.26 1.21
N VAL A 270 6.17 -11.48 0.99
CA VAL A 270 5.57 -12.71 1.52
C VAL A 270 5.68 -12.69 3.04
N ASN A 271 4.57 -12.97 3.72
CA ASN A 271 4.57 -13.09 5.18
C ASN A 271 5.36 -14.35 5.62
N GLN A 272 6.51 -14.16 6.28
CA GLN A 272 7.40 -15.24 6.73
C GLN A 272 7.51 -15.27 8.27
N LYS A 273 7.27 -16.45 8.85
CA LYS A 273 7.28 -16.70 10.32
C LYS A 273 8.59 -17.26 10.89
N SER A 274 9.56 -17.57 10.04
CA SER A 274 10.84 -18.16 10.46
C SER A 274 11.99 -17.67 9.56
N GLY A 275 13.22 -17.75 10.09
CA GLY A 275 14.43 -17.25 9.42
C GLY A 275 14.82 -15.81 9.81
N GLN A 276 15.83 -15.26 9.14
CA GLN A 276 16.35 -13.90 9.41
C GLN A 276 15.46 -12.77 8.91
N LEU A 277 14.67 -13.05 7.88
CA LEU A 277 13.59 -12.19 7.38
C LEU A 277 12.32 -12.50 8.16
N ASN A 278 12.42 -12.46 9.49
CA ASN A 278 11.29 -12.70 10.37
C ASN A 278 10.33 -11.51 10.29
N PHE A 279 9.57 -11.43 9.20
CA PHE A 279 8.45 -10.52 9.05
C PHE A 279 7.24 -11.02 9.86
N THR A 280 7.46 -11.70 11.01
CA THR A 280 6.44 -11.67 12.06
C THR A 280 6.30 -10.21 12.49
N ALA A 281 5.42 -9.51 11.79
CA ALA A 281 4.42 -8.75 12.48
C ALA A 281 3.85 -9.70 13.54
N GLY A 282 4.39 -9.68 14.77
CA GLY A 282 3.80 -10.43 15.88
C GLY A 282 2.31 -10.14 15.87
N HIS A 283 1.45 -11.15 15.86
CA HIS A 283 -0.01 -10.97 15.73
C HIS A 283 -0.52 -10.07 14.56
N GLY A 284 0.35 -9.59 13.65
CA GLY A 284 0.05 -9.10 12.31
C GLY A 284 -0.46 -7.66 12.17
N LEU A 285 -0.92 -7.38 10.94
CA LEU A 285 -1.74 -6.21 10.59
C LEU A 285 -2.95 -6.03 11.52
N GLY A 286 -3.55 -7.14 11.97
CA GLY A 286 -4.66 -7.17 12.92
C GLY A 286 -4.40 -6.38 14.21
N ASP A 287 -3.20 -6.51 14.79
CA ASP A 287 -2.81 -5.76 15.99
C ASP A 287 -2.72 -4.24 15.73
N TRP A 288 -2.18 -3.85 14.57
CA TRP A 288 -1.97 -2.44 14.23
C TRP A 288 -3.24 -1.72 13.81
N VAL A 289 -4.25 -2.48 13.34
CA VAL A 289 -5.61 -1.98 13.07
C VAL A 289 -6.60 -2.29 14.21
N THR A 290 -6.11 -2.80 15.35
CA THR A 290 -6.98 -3.13 16.48
C THR A 290 -7.77 -1.92 16.95
N ASN A 291 -9.09 -2.11 17.05
CA ASN A 291 -10.10 -1.13 17.43
C ASN A 291 -10.12 0.13 16.56
N ARG A 292 -9.56 0.08 15.35
CA ARG A 292 -9.64 1.18 14.40
C ARG A 292 -11.03 1.22 13.77
N LEU A 293 -11.61 2.42 13.77
CA LEU A 293 -12.97 2.64 13.30
C LEU A 293 -13.02 2.62 11.77
N ALA A 294 -14.13 2.15 11.23
CA ALA A 294 -14.45 2.26 9.82
C ALA A 294 -14.77 3.72 9.47
N SER A 295 -14.28 4.17 8.32
CA SER A 295 -14.67 5.47 7.78
C SER A 295 -16.11 5.43 7.26
N GLY A 296 -16.96 6.36 7.70
CA GLY A 296 -18.32 6.52 7.20
C GLY A 296 -18.35 6.76 5.69
N ALA A 297 -17.37 7.51 5.16
CA ALA A 297 -17.24 7.75 3.72
C ALA A 297 -16.93 6.47 2.93
N ILE A 298 -16.19 5.52 3.52
CA ILE A 298 -15.95 4.19 2.92
C ILE A 298 -17.25 3.40 2.95
N ILE A 299 -17.86 3.25 4.14
CA ILE A 299 -19.09 2.45 4.32
C ILE A 299 -20.19 2.94 3.37
N ASP A 300 -20.38 4.25 3.27
CA ASP A 300 -21.37 4.87 2.38
C ASP A 300 -21.18 4.55 0.90
N ARG A 301 -19.92 4.37 0.45
CA ARG A 301 -19.61 4.04 -0.95
C ARG A 301 -19.63 2.54 -1.23
N MET A 302 -19.41 1.73 -0.20
CA MET A 302 -19.51 0.27 -0.28
C MET A 302 -20.97 -0.19 -0.30
N LEU A 303 -21.87 0.51 0.40
CA LEU A 303 -23.29 0.17 0.47
C LEU A 303 -24.15 1.01 -0.49
N GLY A 304 -25.13 0.37 -1.14
CA GLY A 304 -26.09 1.00 -2.04
C GLY A 304 -27.03 1.93 -1.30
N HIS A 305 -27.39 1.54 -0.07
CA HIS A 305 -28.24 2.26 0.88
C HIS A 305 -27.47 3.12 1.89
N GLY A 306 -26.16 3.30 1.68
CA GLY A 306 -25.33 4.21 2.45
C GLY A 306 -24.98 3.72 3.86
N ASN A 307 -24.27 4.58 4.58
CA ASN A 307 -23.90 4.37 5.98
C ASN A 307 -25.15 4.28 6.87
N TYR A 308 -25.08 3.55 7.99
CA TYR A 308 -26.22 3.48 8.92
C TYR A 308 -26.59 4.88 9.46
N ASP A 309 -27.75 5.36 9.06
CA ASP A 309 -28.41 6.53 9.59
C ASP A 309 -29.66 6.10 10.37
N MET A 310 -29.69 6.39 11.66
CA MET A 310 -30.82 6.06 12.54
C MET A 310 -31.99 7.05 12.44
N THR A 311 -31.76 8.20 11.81
CA THR A 311 -32.80 9.17 11.48
C THR A 311 -33.50 8.81 10.17
N SER A 312 -32.89 7.93 9.37
CA SER A 312 -33.50 7.37 8.17
C SER A 312 -34.61 6.38 8.50
N ASN A 313 -35.66 6.39 7.67
CA ASN A 313 -36.72 5.38 7.70
C ASN A 313 -36.42 4.21 6.75
N ASP A 314 -35.26 4.19 6.08
CA ASP A 314 -34.87 3.11 5.20
C ASP A 314 -34.43 1.88 6.02
N PRO A 315 -35.16 0.75 5.99
CA PRO A 315 -34.79 -0.46 6.71
C PRO A 315 -33.50 -1.11 6.18
N LEU A 316 -33.00 -0.68 5.01
CA LEU A 316 -31.75 -1.13 4.40
C LEU A 316 -30.57 -0.19 4.68
N SER A 317 -30.79 0.90 5.42
CA SER A 317 -29.72 1.80 5.90
C SER A 317 -28.63 1.00 6.62
N GLY A 318 -27.38 1.10 6.17
CA GLY A 318 -26.26 0.36 6.72
C GLY A 318 -26.32 -1.16 6.53
N VAL A 319 -27.17 -1.70 5.66
CA VAL A 319 -27.29 -3.15 5.44
C VAL A 319 -26.53 -3.55 4.19
N TYR A 320 -25.76 -4.63 4.28
CA TYR A 320 -25.16 -5.27 3.11
C TYR A 320 -26.20 -6.12 2.36
N VAL A 321 -26.39 -5.82 1.07
CA VAL A 321 -27.24 -6.55 0.14
C VAL A 321 -26.39 -7.27 -0.89
N LYS A 322 -26.36 -8.61 -0.81
CA LYS A 322 -25.60 -9.45 -1.75
C LYS A 322 -26.04 -9.21 -3.19
N GLY A 323 -25.08 -8.99 -4.07
CA GLY A 323 -25.30 -8.76 -5.51
C GLY A 323 -25.52 -7.29 -5.89
N GLU A 324 -25.75 -6.41 -4.91
CA GLU A 324 -25.88 -4.96 -5.11
C GLU A 324 -24.68 -4.20 -4.54
N ASP A 325 -24.27 -4.59 -3.33
CA ASP A 325 -23.25 -3.89 -2.55
C ASP A 325 -21.85 -4.44 -2.74
N ASP A 326 -20.86 -3.65 -2.31
CA ASP A 326 -19.46 -4.03 -2.40
C ASP A 326 -19.17 -5.22 -1.47
N PRO A 327 -18.85 -6.40 -2.02
CA PRO A 327 -18.71 -7.61 -1.22
C PRO A 327 -17.48 -7.56 -0.31
N ARG A 328 -16.51 -6.67 -0.57
CA ARG A 328 -15.33 -6.50 0.28
C ARG A 328 -15.67 -5.96 1.67
N ILE A 329 -16.86 -5.38 1.87
CA ILE A 329 -17.28 -4.85 3.18
C ILE A 329 -17.34 -5.93 4.25
N LEU A 330 -17.71 -7.16 3.85
CA LEU A 330 -17.81 -8.34 4.72
C LEU A 330 -16.45 -8.76 5.30
N LEU A 331 -15.37 -8.52 4.54
CA LEU A 331 -14.00 -8.87 4.88
C LEU A 331 -13.28 -7.74 5.62
N ASN A 332 -13.60 -6.49 5.25
CA ASN A 332 -12.90 -5.31 5.73
C ASN A 332 -13.46 -4.78 7.05
N PHE A 333 -14.76 -4.92 7.30
CA PHE A 333 -15.41 -4.26 8.42
C PHE A 333 -16.37 -5.19 9.19
N ASN A 334 -16.47 -4.92 10.48
CA ASN A 334 -17.40 -5.58 11.38
C ASN A 334 -18.75 -4.85 11.39
N PRO A 335 -19.87 -5.59 11.28
CA PRO A 335 -21.17 -5.01 11.56
C PRO A 335 -21.36 -4.77 13.07
N VAL A 336 -22.30 -3.89 13.38
CA VAL A 336 -22.78 -3.57 14.71
C VAL A 336 -24.25 -3.93 14.83
N LYS A 337 -24.67 -4.16 16.07
CA LYS A 337 -26.08 -4.07 16.48
C LYS A 337 -26.28 -2.78 17.27
N ILE A 338 -27.43 -2.15 17.10
CA ILE A 338 -27.73 -0.87 17.73
C ILE A 338 -29.23 -0.78 18.04
N THR A 339 -29.56 -0.25 19.22
CA THR A 339 -30.97 0.08 19.52
C THR A 339 -31.31 1.39 18.83
N ASN A 340 -32.28 1.35 17.92
CA ASN A 340 -32.74 2.52 17.20
C ASN A 340 -33.50 3.46 18.16
N GLN A 341 -33.08 4.72 18.26
CA GLN A 341 -33.68 5.69 19.18
C GLN A 341 -35.15 5.99 18.87
N ASN A 342 -35.51 6.00 17.58
CA ASN A 342 -36.83 6.38 17.11
C ASN A 342 -37.83 5.25 17.23
N THR A 343 -37.42 4.02 16.87
CA THR A 343 -38.32 2.85 16.86
C THR A 343 -38.24 2.01 18.14
N GLY A 344 -37.15 2.13 18.90
CA GLY A 344 -36.85 1.28 20.05
C GLY A 344 -36.50 -0.17 19.68
N GLN A 345 -36.36 -0.47 18.40
CA GLN A 345 -36.01 -1.81 17.91
C GLN A 345 -34.50 -2.01 17.91
N LEU A 346 -34.08 -3.26 18.11
CA LEU A 346 -32.69 -3.65 17.93
C LEU A 346 -32.45 -3.90 16.44
N ASP A 347 -31.66 -3.04 15.81
CA ASP A 347 -31.18 -3.22 14.44
C ASP A 347 -29.88 -4.05 14.52
N GLU A 348 -29.85 -5.18 13.81
CA GLU A 348 -28.68 -6.06 13.71
C GLU A 348 -28.09 -5.99 12.30
N HIS A 349 -26.83 -6.42 12.18
CA HIS A 349 -26.05 -6.49 10.95
C HIS A 349 -25.93 -5.14 10.23
N ARG A 350 -25.73 -4.07 11.00
CA ARG A 350 -25.57 -2.71 10.47
C ARG A 350 -24.11 -2.34 10.34
N TYR A 351 -23.75 -1.69 9.24
CA TYR A 351 -22.45 -1.05 9.08
C TYR A 351 -22.58 0.44 9.38
N LEU A 352 -21.88 0.88 10.41
CA LEU A 352 -21.93 2.23 10.96
C LEU A 352 -20.51 2.79 11.04
N GLY A 353 -20.02 3.41 9.97
CA GLY A 353 -18.73 4.11 9.97
C GLY A 353 -18.83 5.50 10.59
N THR A 354 -17.70 6.05 11.03
CA THR A 354 -17.65 7.42 11.59
C THR A 354 -17.88 8.47 10.50
N ASP A 355 -18.84 9.35 10.70
CA ASP A 355 -19.16 10.44 9.77
C ASP A 355 -18.91 11.79 10.45
N LEU A 356 -18.07 12.63 9.82
CA LEU A 356 -17.68 13.93 10.34
C LEU A 356 -18.76 15.01 10.21
N THR A 357 -19.82 14.71 9.46
CA THR A 357 -20.97 15.62 9.24
C THR A 357 -22.13 15.36 10.20
N VAL A 358 -22.08 14.24 10.94
CA VAL A 358 -23.08 13.87 11.94
C VAL A 358 -22.94 14.72 13.19
N ALA A 359 -24.08 15.14 13.75
CA ALA A 359 -24.12 15.95 14.97
C ALA A 359 -23.56 15.21 16.20
N ASP A 360 -22.88 15.95 17.08
CA ASP A 360 -22.21 15.39 18.27
C ASP A 360 -23.16 14.57 19.15
N GLU A 361 -24.39 15.04 19.40
CA GLU A 361 -25.39 14.30 20.20
C GLU A 361 -25.72 12.93 19.60
N LEU A 362 -25.75 12.83 18.27
CA LEU A 362 -26.01 11.58 17.57
C LEU A 362 -24.80 10.65 17.60
N THR A 363 -23.59 11.21 17.45
CA THR A 363 -22.33 10.47 17.63
C THR A 363 -22.19 9.92 19.05
N GLU A 364 -22.56 10.70 20.08
CA GLU A 364 -22.60 10.24 21.47
C GLU A 364 -23.60 9.09 21.66
N TYR A 365 -24.77 9.21 21.03
CA TYR A 365 -25.76 8.13 21.06
C TYR A 365 -25.21 6.85 20.43
N TYR A 366 -24.64 6.93 19.22
CA TYR A 366 -24.00 5.81 18.55
C TYR A 366 -22.95 5.13 19.43
N ASN A 367 -22.04 5.92 20.03
CA ASN A 367 -21.03 5.41 20.95
C ASN A 367 -21.63 4.65 22.15
N SER A 368 -22.78 5.10 22.65
CA SER A 368 -23.43 4.49 23.82
C SER A 368 -24.30 3.26 23.50
N GLN A 369 -24.84 3.16 22.29
CA GLN A 369 -25.86 2.15 21.95
C GLN A 369 -25.40 1.08 20.97
N ALA A 370 -24.45 1.38 20.08
CA ALA A 370 -23.95 0.41 19.14
C ALA A 370 -22.94 -0.54 19.81
N GLN A 371 -22.98 -1.81 19.42
CA GLN A 371 -22.05 -2.84 19.86
C GLN A 371 -21.59 -3.64 18.64
N ASP A 372 -20.28 -3.83 18.52
CA ASP A 372 -19.68 -4.68 17.48
C ASP A 372 -20.15 -6.14 17.65
N GLU A 373 -20.61 -6.76 16.56
CA GLU A 373 -21.18 -8.12 16.59
C GLU A 373 -20.12 -9.23 16.56
N VAL A 374 -18.87 -8.89 16.26
CA VAL A 374 -17.72 -9.79 16.18
C VAL A 374 -16.92 -9.73 17.47
N ASN A 375 -16.61 -8.52 17.92
CA ASN A 375 -15.91 -8.24 19.16
C ASN A 375 -16.83 -7.45 20.11
N THR A 376 -17.71 -8.17 20.81
CA THR A 376 -18.73 -7.59 21.70
C THR A 376 -18.19 -6.77 22.88
N SER A 377 -16.86 -6.77 23.10
CA SER A 377 -16.22 -5.84 24.04
C SER A 377 -16.14 -4.40 23.52
N ASN A 378 -16.25 -4.23 22.20
CA ASN A 378 -16.21 -2.94 21.54
C ASN A 378 -17.63 -2.36 21.39
N THR A 379 -17.72 -1.05 21.59
CA THR A 379 -18.95 -0.26 21.49
C THR A 379 -18.75 0.89 20.52
N GLY A 380 -19.85 1.41 19.98
CA GLY A 380 -19.85 2.46 18.97
C GLY A 380 -19.78 1.93 17.55
N PHE A 381 -18.98 2.60 16.73
CA PHE A 381 -18.93 2.43 15.28
C PHE A 381 -18.38 1.07 14.83
N SER A 382 -18.75 0.65 13.62
CA SER A 382 -18.11 -0.43 12.89
C SER A 382 -16.60 -0.26 12.90
N GLN A 383 -15.90 -1.37 13.04
CA GLN A 383 -14.44 -1.39 13.08
C GLN A 383 -13.88 -2.15 11.90
N ILE A 384 -12.60 -1.87 11.59
CA ILE A 384 -11.83 -2.73 10.70
C ILE A 384 -11.81 -4.14 11.30
N THR A 385 -12.14 -5.13 10.47
CA THR A 385 -12.13 -6.54 10.88
C THR A 385 -10.74 -6.90 11.39
N GLN A 386 -10.68 -7.68 12.46
CA GLN A 386 -9.40 -8.15 13.00
C GLN A 386 -9.36 -9.66 12.89
N LYS A 387 -10.15 -10.34 13.74
CA LYS A 387 -10.09 -11.79 13.93
C LYS A 387 -10.32 -12.56 12.64
N GLY A 388 -9.37 -13.42 12.31
CA GLY A 388 -9.49 -14.44 11.27
C GLY A 388 -9.21 -13.97 9.84
N PHE A 389 -9.24 -12.66 9.54
CA PHE A 389 -8.89 -12.15 8.20
C PHE A 389 -7.58 -11.34 8.19
N PHE A 390 -7.45 -10.30 9.04
CA PHE A 390 -6.21 -9.52 9.16
C PHE A 390 -5.35 -9.93 10.37
N TRP A 391 -6.00 -10.45 11.41
CA TRP A 391 -5.35 -11.05 12.57
C TRP A 391 -5.20 -12.56 12.36
N GLU A 392 -3.99 -13.08 12.62
CA GLU A 392 -3.62 -14.51 12.52
C GLU A 392 -3.68 -15.10 11.11
N ASN A 393 -3.81 -14.26 10.09
CA ASN A 393 -3.73 -14.68 8.69
C ASN A 393 -2.29 -14.59 8.17
N ASP A 394 -1.59 -15.71 8.21
CA ASP A 394 -0.21 -15.87 7.76
C ASP A 394 -0.07 -15.86 6.24
N LYS A 395 -1.21 -15.88 5.54
CA LYS A 395 -1.28 -15.83 4.08
C LYS A 395 -1.65 -14.44 3.57
N PHE A 396 -1.88 -13.48 4.46
CA PHE A 396 -2.10 -12.10 4.08
C PHE A 396 -0.76 -11.42 3.82
N ASP A 397 -0.33 -11.44 2.56
CA ASP A 397 0.94 -10.85 2.14
C ASP A 397 0.88 -9.32 2.15
N MET A 398 2.04 -8.69 2.25
CA MET A 398 2.18 -7.24 2.35
C MET A 398 2.27 -6.65 0.96
N LEU A 399 1.24 -5.91 0.55
CA LEU A 399 1.10 -5.40 -0.82
C LEU A 399 1.94 -4.13 -1.01
N ILE A 400 2.80 -4.14 -2.04
CA ILE A 400 3.53 -2.95 -2.51
C ILE A 400 2.79 -2.32 -3.70
N MET A 401 2.49 -3.14 -4.71
CA MET A 401 1.76 -2.71 -5.90
C MET A 401 0.99 -3.89 -6.49
N ALA A 402 -0.30 -3.68 -6.77
CA ALA A 402 -1.21 -4.72 -7.20
C ALA A 402 -1.90 -4.37 -8.53
N SER A 403 -2.27 -5.41 -9.26
CA SER A 403 -2.89 -5.30 -10.58
C SER A 403 -4.16 -4.45 -10.66
N PRO A 404 -5.06 -4.40 -9.65
CA PRO A 404 -6.19 -3.49 -9.68
C PRO A 404 -5.77 -2.02 -9.83
N GLU A 405 -4.69 -1.61 -9.16
CA GLU A 405 -4.16 -0.24 -9.27
C GLU A 405 -3.76 0.08 -10.72
N ILE A 406 -3.06 -0.84 -11.39
CA ILE A 406 -2.58 -0.64 -12.76
C ILE A 406 -3.75 -0.50 -13.73
N HIS A 407 -4.77 -1.33 -13.56
CA HIS A 407 -5.99 -1.22 -14.36
C HIS A 407 -6.74 0.10 -14.09
N PHE A 408 -6.78 0.60 -12.84
CA PHE A 408 -7.33 1.92 -12.57
C PHE A 408 -6.51 3.05 -13.21
N LEU A 409 -5.18 2.98 -13.18
CA LEU A 409 -4.30 3.96 -13.85
C LEU A 409 -4.53 3.97 -15.37
N LYS A 410 -4.68 2.79 -15.99
CA LYS A 410 -5.03 2.67 -17.42
C LYS A 410 -6.42 3.23 -17.71
N ALA A 411 -7.41 2.90 -16.88
CA ALA A 411 -8.77 3.42 -17.02
C ALA A 411 -8.77 4.96 -16.97
N GLU A 412 -8.04 5.55 -16.02
CA GLU A 412 -7.87 6.99 -15.93
C GLU A 412 -7.19 7.57 -17.17
N ALA A 413 -6.07 6.99 -17.61
CA ALA A 413 -5.34 7.48 -18.78
C ALA A 413 -6.24 7.53 -20.04
N TYR A 414 -7.06 6.50 -20.26
CA TYR A 414 -8.00 6.44 -21.36
C TYR A 414 -9.19 7.39 -21.18
N GLU A 415 -9.73 7.56 -19.97
CA GLU A 415 -10.86 8.46 -19.73
C GLU A 415 -10.45 9.94 -19.88
N MET A 416 -9.25 10.27 -19.43
CA MET A 416 -8.72 11.63 -19.43
C MET A 416 -7.98 11.99 -20.72
N GLY A 417 -7.57 11.00 -21.51
CA GLY A 417 -6.71 11.20 -22.67
C GLY A 417 -5.30 11.67 -22.27
N TYR A 418 -4.78 11.14 -21.17
CA TYR A 418 -3.41 11.44 -20.73
C TYR A 418 -2.41 10.58 -21.51
N GLY A 419 -1.64 11.23 -22.39
CA GLY A 419 -0.66 10.55 -23.26
C GLY A 419 -1.26 9.76 -24.42
N VAL A 420 -2.49 9.26 -24.26
CA VAL A 420 -3.25 8.50 -25.26
C VAL A 420 -4.52 9.24 -25.66
N ALA A 421 -5.15 8.84 -26.77
CA ALA A 421 -6.45 9.39 -27.15
C ALA A 421 -7.53 9.01 -26.12
N LYS A 422 -8.40 9.97 -25.76
CA LYS A 422 -9.56 9.69 -24.91
C LYS A 422 -10.40 8.57 -25.51
N ASN A 423 -10.67 7.53 -24.73
CA ASN A 423 -11.37 6.33 -25.16
C ASN A 423 -12.17 5.72 -24.01
N GLU A 424 -13.44 6.12 -23.91
CA GLU A 424 -14.34 5.68 -22.83
C GLU A 424 -14.56 4.15 -22.83
N ALA A 425 -14.62 3.50 -23.99
CA ALA A 425 -14.80 2.05 -24.07
C ALA A 425 -13.61 1.27 -23.49
N LYS A 426 -12.38 1.74 -23.77
CA LYS A 426 -11.17 1.17 -23.14
C LYS A 426 -11.11 1.51 -21.65
N ALA A 427 -11.49 2.73 -21.28
CA ALA A 427 -11.55 3.11 -19.87
C ALA A 427 -12.51 2.21 -19.08
N GLU A 428 -13.69 1.92 -19.64
CA GLU A 428 -14.68 1.01 -19.07
C GLU A 428 -14.14 -0.42 -18.91
N GLU A 429 -13.47 -0.94 -19.94
CA GLU A 429 -12.86 -2.28 -19.91
C GLU A 429 -11.84 -2.39 -18.77
N GLU A 430 -10.91 -1.43 -18.68
CA GLU A 430 -9.87 -1.41 -17.66
C GLU A 430 -10.45 -1.20 -16.26
N PHE A 431 -11.44 -0.30 -16.11
CA PHE A 431 -12.15 -0.09 -14.85
C PHE A 431 -12.82 -1.38 -14.35
N LYS A 432 -13.52 -2.09 -15.23
CA LYS A 432 -14.22 -3.34 -14.87
C LYS A 432 -13.23 -4.43 -14.45
N LYS A 433 -12.09 -4.54 -15.15
CA LYS A 433 -11.00 -5.44 -14.75
C LYS A 433 -10.45 -5.07 -13.38
N ALA A 434 -10.20 -3.79 -13.11
CA ALA A 434 -9.68 -3.30 -11.84
C ALA A 434 -10.61 -3.67 -10.66
N VAL A 435 -11.91 -3.37 -10.78
CA VAL A 435 -12.90 -3.71 -9.75
C VAL A 435 -12.97 -5.22 -9.52
N SER A 436 -13.00 -5.99 -10.62
CA SER A 436 -13.09 -7.46 -10.55
C SER A 436 -11.87 -8.07 -9.86
N GLN A 437 -10.66 -7.69 -10.29
CA GLN A 437 -9.42 -8.16 -9.69
C GLN A 437 -9.28 -7.70 -8.24
N SER A 438 -9.76 -6.51 -7.88
CA SER A 438 -9.75 -6.10 -6.47
C SER A 438 -10.65 -6.99 -5.64
N ILE A 439 -11.86 -7.34 -6.10
CA ILE A 439 -12.73 -8.26 -5.36
C ILE A 439 -12.05 -9.63 -5.27
N THR A 440 -11.52 -10.14 -6.37
CA THR A 440 -10.83 -11.44 -6.40
C THR A 440 -9.64 -11.48 -5.43
N LEU A 441 -8.85 -10.42 -5.34
CA LEU A 441 -7.69 -10.37 -4.44
C LEU A 441 -8.08 -10.52 -2.96
N TYR A 442 -9.11 -9.80 -2.50
CA TYR A 442 -9.56 -9.90 -1.11
C TYR A 442 -10.16 -11.28 -0.80
N TYR A 443 -10.95 -11.83 -1.72
CA TYR A 443 -11.53 -13.17 -1.55
C TYR A 443 -10.49 -14.29 -1.72
N TYR A 444 -9.40 -14.06 -2.46
CA TYR A 444 -8.25 -14.95 -2.46
C TYR A 444 -7.68 -15.07 -1.04
N TYR A 445 -7.37 -13.95 -0.39
CA TYR A 445 -6.88 -13.96 0.99
C TYR A 445 -7.89 -14.55 1.99
N ASP A 446 -9.19 -14.37 1.76
CA ASP A 446 -10.21 -15.04 2.58
C ASP A 446 -10.15 -16.55 2.39
N SER A 447 -9.99 -17.03 1.14
CA SER A 447 -9.95 -18.45 0.81
C SER A 447 -8.70 -19.16 1.34
N VAL A 448 -7.56 -18.47 1.41
CA VAL A 448 -6.30 -19.04 1.91
C VAL A 448 -6.00 -18.69 3.36
N SER A 449 -6.88 -17.94 4.03
CA SER A 449 -6.63 -17.49 5.41
C SER A 449 -6.28 -18.64 6.35
N THR A 450 -5.36 -18.39 7.28
CA THR A 450 -5.00 -19.34 8.35
C THR A 450 -5.54 -18.93 9.72
N GLY A 451 -6.23 -17.78 9.83
CA GLY A 451 -6.63 -17.21 11.12
C GLY A 451 -7.67 -18.06 11.83
N GLU A 452 -7.51 -18.21 13.15
CA GLU A 452 -8.53 -18.86 13.97
C GLU A 452 -9.80 -18.00 13.95
N ASN A 453 -10.97 -18.61 13.71
CA ASN A 453 -12.25 -17.90 13.55
C ASN A 453 -12.37 -17.02 12.30
N ALA A 454 -11.59 -17.29 11.24
CA ALA A 454 -11.81 -16.71 9.91
C ALA A 454 -13.26 -16.93 9.46
N ARG A 455 -13.98 -15.83 9.25
CA ARG A 455 -15.33 -15.85 8.67
C ARG A 455 -15.15 -16.09 7.18
N ARG A 456 -15.26 -17.35 6.75
CA ARG A 456 -15.20 -17.70 5.33
C ARG A 456 -16.50 -17.26 4.69
N TYR A 457 -16.43 -16.24 3.84
CA TYR A 457 -17.58 -15.78 3.09
C TYR A 457 -17.59 -16.45 1.72
N ASP A 458 -18.79 -16.74 1.21
CA ASP A 458 -18.93 -17.19 -0.16
C ASP A 458 -18.44 -16.09 -1.10
N ALA A 459 -17.41 -16.39 -1.90
CA ALA A 459 -16.95 -15.48 -2.92
C ALA A 459 -18.07 -15.18 -3.92
N PRO A 460 -18.23 -13.92 -4.35
CA PRO A 460 -19.13 -13.57 -5.44
C PRO A 460 -18.77 -14.38 -6.69
N THR A 461 -19.79 -14.81 -7.42
CA THR A 461 -19.62 -15.43 -8.74
C THR A 461 -19.01 -14.43 -9.72
N ALA A 462 -18.44 -14.95 -10.82
CA ALA A 462 -17.94 -14.10 -11.90
C ALA A 462 -19.03 -13.19 -12.49
N GLU A 463 -20.27 -13.67 -12.56
CA GLU A 463 -21.42 -12.90 -13.05
C GLU A 463 -21.83 -11.78 -12.08
N GLU A 464 -21.88 -12.06 -10.76
CA GLU A 464 -22.13 -11.04 -9.73
C GLU A 464 -21.04 -9.96 -9.75
N THR A 465 -19.77 -10.37 -9.84
CA THR A 465 -18.62 -9.45 -9.89
C THR A 465 -18.66 -8.56 -11.14
N ALA A 466 -18.92 -9.15 -12.31
CA ALA A 466 -19.03 -8.40 -13.56
C ALA A 466 -20.22 -7.43 -13.56
N SER A 467 -21.35 -7.86 -13.00
CA SER A 467 -22.56 -7.02 -12.86
C SER A 467 -22.31 -5.85 -11.90
N PHE A 468 -21.67 -6.10 -10.76
CA PHE A 468 -21.27 -5.06 -9.81
C PHE A 468 -20.33 -4.04 -10.45
N ALA A 469 -19.28 -4.49 -11.13
CA ALA A 469 -18.34 -3.61 -11.82
C ALA A 469 -19.03 -2.75 -12.90
N ALA A 470 -19.94 -3.34 -13.69
CA ALA A 470 -20.74 -2.61 -14.65
C ALA A 470 -21.69 -1.59 -14.00
N ALA A 471 -22.29 -1.92 -12.85
CA ALA A 471 -23.15 -1.01 -12.11
C ALA A 471 -22.36 0.18 -11.56
N LYS A 472 -21.15 -0.04 -11.02
CA LYS A 472 -20.30 1.07 -10.54
C LYS A 472 -19.83 1.98 -11.67
N TRP A 473 -19.50 1.42 -12.84
CA TRP A 473 -19.17 2.24 -14.02
C TRP A 473 -20.37 3.10 -14.46
N ASN A 474 -21.56 2.51 -14.51
CA ASN A 474 -22.79 3.18 -14.97
C ASN A 474 -23.52 4.01 -13.89
N SER A 475 -22.97 4.08 -12.68
CA SER A 475 -23.58 4.78 -11.57
C SER A 475 -23.81 6.26 -11.90
N THR A 476 -25.03 6.73 -11.68
CA THR A 476 -25.40 8.14 -11.82
C THR A 476 -25.00 8.97 -10.61
N LYS A 477 -24.44 8.36 -9.55
CA LYS A 477 -23.90 9.09 -8.39
C LYS A 477 -22.67 9.93 -8.78
N TYR A 478 -21.95 9.52 -9.83
CA TYR A 478 -20.76 10.22 -10.32
C TYR A 478 -21.09 11.01 -11.58
N THR A 479 -20.90 12.33 -11.51
CA THR A 479 -21.07 13.19 -12.70
C THR A 479 -19.90 13.02 -13.68
N ASP A 480 -18.70 12.80 -13.14
CA ASP A 480 -17.47 12.57 -13.89
C ASP A 480 -17.07 11.08 -13.77
N LYS A 481 -16.71 10.45 -14.88
CA LYS A 481 -16.18 9.07 -14.86
C LYS A 481 -14.86 8.98 -14.13
N LEU A 482 -14.07 10.05 -14.08
CA LEU A 482 -12.88 10.11 -13.26
C LEU A 482 -13.20 9.91 -11.77
N ASP A 483 -14.30 10.48 -11.28
CA ASP A 483 -14.71 10.29 -9.88
C ASP A 483 -15.09 8.84 -9.60
N ALA A 484 -15.77 8.16 -10.53
CA ALA A 484 -16.06 6.74 -10.42
C ALA A 484 -14.77 5.89 -10.35
N ILE A 485 -13.81 6.17 -11.25
CA ILE A 485 -12.50 5.48 -11.30
C ILE A 485 -11.73 5.69 -10.00
N ILE A 486 -11.54 6.95 -9.58
CA ILE A 486 -10.79 7.27 -8.36
C ILE A 486 -11.51 6.76 -7.12
N THR A 487 -12.84 6.77 -7.08
CA THR A 487 -13.60 6.21 -5.96
C THR A 487 -13.37 4.70 -5.81
N GLN A 488 -13.42 3.94 -6.90
CA GLN A 488 -13.16 2.49 -6.81
C GLN A 488 -11.70 2.17 -6.51
N LYS A 489 -10.76 2.98 -7.01
CA LYS A 489 -9.34 2.89 -6.67
C LYS A 489 -9.09 3.20 -5.19
N TRP A 490 -9.74 4.24 -4.66
CA TRP A 490 -9.69 4.62 -3.25
C TRP A 490 -10.27 3.53 -2.34
N LEU A 491 -11.38 2.88 -2.74
CA LEU A 491 -11.91 1.71 -2.03
C LEU A 491 -10.98 0.48 -2.10
N HIS A 492 -10.27 0.30 -3.22
CA HIS A 492 -9.25 -0.76 -3.35
C HIS A 492 -8.07 -0.53 -2.42
N PHE A 493 -7.54 0.70 -2.37
CA PHE A 493 -6.48 1.06 -1.44
C PHE A 493 -6.93 0.93 0.01
N GLY A 494 -8.13 1.42 0.31
CA GLY A 494 -8.70 1.43 1.65
C GLY A 494 -7.66 1.89 2.69
N PHE A 495 -7.59 1.16 3.80
CA PHE A 495 -6.62 1.45 4.85
C PHE A 495 -5.22 0.87 4.58
N LEU A 496 -5.03 0.04 3.54
CA LEU A 496 -3.77 -0.65 3.24
C LEU A 496 -2.77 0.22 2.46
N ALA A 497 -3.27 1.16 1.65
CA ALA A 497 -2.47 2.07 0.83
C ALA A 497 -2.94 3.52 0.98
N SER A 498 -3.07 3.97 2.24
CA SER A 498 -3.68 5.26 2.56
C SER A 498 -2.91 6.48 2.03
N ARG A 499 -1.58 6.35 1.89
CA ARG A 499 -0.71 7.38 1.29
C ARG A 499 -1.05 7.61 -0.18
N GLU A 500 -1.19 6.53 -0.96
CA GLU A 500 -1.56 6.60 -2.38
C GLU A 500 -2.95 7.20 -2.57
N ALA A 501 -3.90 6.80 -1.71
CA ALA A 501 -5.23 7.39 -1.66
C ALA A 501 -5.20 8.90 -1.39
N TRP A 502 -4.39 9.36 -0.43
CA TRP A 502 -4.22 10.79 -0.15
C TRP A 502 -3.58 11.55 -1.30
N SER A 503 -2.60 10.95 -1.98
CA SER A 503 -2.00 11.56 -3.18
C SER A 503 -2.99 11.67 -4.34
N ASP A 504 -3.85 10.68 -4.57
CA ASP A 504 -4.90 10.75 -5.59
C ASP A 504 -5.94 11.83 -5.28
N ILE A 505 -6.33 11.99 -4.01
CA ILE A 505 -7.23 13.07 -3.58
C ILE A 505 -6.60 14.44 -3.87
N ARG A 506 -5.34 14.66 -3.52
CA ARG A 506 -4.64 15.93 -3.76
C ARG A 506 -4.45 16.23 -5.25
N ARG A 507 -4.28 15.20 -6.09
CA ARG A 507 -4.08 15.38 -7.53
C ARG A 507 -5.38 15.60 -8.29
N THR A 508 -6.45 14.90 -7.90
CA THR A 508 -7.69 14.85 -8.69
C THR A 508 -8.83 15.66 -8.06
N GLY A 509 -8.85 15.77 -6.73
CA GLY A 509 -9.99 16.24 -5.95
C GLY A 509 -11.08 15.19 -5.73
N TYR A 510 -10.84 13.94 -6.13
CA TYR A 510 -11.77 12.81 -5.97
C TYR A 510 -11.23 11.79 -4.95
N PRO A 511 -12.09 11.03 -4.24
CA PRO A 511 -13.55 10.95 -4.38
C PRO A 511 -14.28 12.26 -4.05
N SER A 512 -15.30 12.62 -4.84
CA SER A 512 -16.08 13.82 -4.51
C SER A 512 -16.93 13.60 -3.25
N GLY A 513 -17.22 14.67 -2.50
CA GLY A 513 -18.09 14.60 -1.32
C GLY A 513 -17.42 14.11 -0.03
N LEU A 514 -16.08 14.01 0.02
CA LEU A 514 -15.36 13.85 1.28
C LEU A 514 -15.48 15.13 2.13
N ALA A 515 -15.59 14.97 3.46
CA ALA A 515 -15.82 16.08 4.39
C ALA A 515 -14.52 16.53 5.08
N PHE A 516 -14.09 17.77 4.85
CA PHE A 516 -12.89 18.35 5.45
C PHE A 516 -13.24 19.60 6.27
N PRO A 517 -13.85 19.44 7.45
CA PRO A 517 -14.24 20.58 8.29
C PRO A 517 -13.02 21.36 8.75
N GLU A 518 -13.12 22.69 8.82
CA GLU A 518 -12.11 23.51 9.48
C GLU A 518 -12.22 23.38 11.00
N VAL A 519 -11.08 23.28 11.69
CA VAL A 519 -11.01 23.08 13.14
C VAL A 519 -10.16 24.15 13.81
N ALA A 520 -10.35 24.31 15.13
CA ALA A 520 -9.68 25.35 15.93
C ALA A 520 -8.24 25.00 16.37
N GLY A 521 -7.77 23.77 16.09
CA GLY A 521 -6.43 23.31 16.45
C GLY A 521 -5.30 23.97 15.67
N THR A 522 -4.07 23.53 15.92
CA THR A 522 -2.86 24.12 15.28
C THR A 522 -2.84 23.89 13.76
N ILE A 523 -3.30 22.72 13.34
CA ILE A 523 -3.53 22.38 11.94
C ILE A 523 -5.04 22.49 11.72
N THR A 524 -5.47 23.62 11.17
CA THR A 524 -6.88 24.00 11.03
C THR A 524 -7.59 23.29 9.87
N ASN A 525 -6.87 22.80 8.88
CA ASN A 525 -7.42 22.08 7.73
C ASN A 525 -6.50 20.92 7.32
N VAL A 526 -6.96 20.03 6.43
CA VAL A 526 -6.14 18.95 5.87
C VAL A 526 -4.87 19.53 5.23
N PRO A 527 -3.69 19.07 5.64
CA PRO A 527 -2.45 19.45 4.98
C PRO A 527 -2.40 19.05 3.50
N ASN A 528 -1.65 19.80 2.71
CA ASN A 528 -1.23 19.45 1.35
C ASN A 528 0.12 18.73 1.33
N ARG A 529 0.93 18.89 2.38
CA ARG A 529 2.23 18.26 2.61
C ARG A 529 2.53 18.16 4.10
N TRP A 530 3.52 17.35 4.48
CA TRP A 530 4.11 17.42 5.81
C TRP A 530 5.29 18.38 5.84
N ARG A 531 5.53 18.98 7.01
CA ARG A 531 6.70 19.82 7.22
C ARG A 531 7.96 18.98 7.36
N TYR A 532 9.11 19.55 7.03
CA TYR A 532 10.39 18.86 7.20
C TYR A 532 10.65 18.53 8.68
N PRO A 533 11.28 17.39 8.99
CA PRO A 533 11.60 17.04 10.37
C PRO A 533 12.48 18.09 11.05
N ASN A 534 12.40 18.17 12.38
CA ASN A 534 13.22 19.12 13.15
C ASN A 534 14.73 18.89 12.99
N THR A 535 15.15 17.68 12.62
CA THR A 535 16.56 17.37 12.35
C THR A 535 17.08 18.18 11.16
N GLU A 536 16.32 18.29 10.07
CA GLU A 536 16.67 19.13 8.93
C GLU A 536 16.74 20.61 9.30
N VAL A 537 15.72 21.11 10.01
CA VAL A 537 15.64 22.51 10.44
C VAL A 537 16.84 22.92 11.29
N ASN A 538 17.30 22.02 12.16
CA ASN A 538 18.36 22.32 13.13
C ASN A 538 19.76 22.02 12.61
N TYR A 539 19.93 21.04 11.72
CA TYR A 539 21.24 20.51 11.35
C TYR A 539 21.62 20.71 9.89
N ASN A 540 20.67 20.87 8.96
CA ASN A 540 21.00 21.11 7.56
C ASN A 540 21.11 22.63 7.27
N PRO A 541 22.30 23.19 7.04
CA PRO A 541 22.47 24.63 6.78
C PRO A 541 21.78 25.12 5.50
N TYR A 542 21.36 24.20 4.62
CA TYR A 542 20.65 24.50 3.37
C TYR A 542 19.13 24.52 3.54
N TYR A 543 18.56 24.17 4.70
CA TYR A 543 17.12 24.27 4.97
C TYR A 543 16.52 25.65 4.65
N LYS A 544 17.31 26.72 4.77
CA LYS A 544 16.90 28.09 4.40
C LYS A 544 16.41 28.21 2.95
N GLU A 545 16.85 27.33 2.05
CA GLU A 545 16.46 27.30 0.64
C GLU A 545 14.98 26.96 0.46
N VAL A 546 14.44 26.11 1.34
CA VAL A 546 13.06 25.60 1.29
C VAL A 546 12.16 26.12 2.43
N SER A 547 12.74 26.85 3.40
CA SER A 547 12.04 27.31 4.61
C SER A 547 10.78 28.16 4.35
N ALA A 548 10.72 28.88 3.23
CA ALA A 548 9.56 29.68 2.85
C ALA A 548 8.35 28.82 2.42
N GLU A 549 8.62 27.63 1.89
CA GLU A 549 7.60 26.68 1.41
C GLU A 549 7.29 25.61 2.46
N ASP A 550 8.05 25.58 3.57
CA ASP A 550 7.89 24.61 4.66
C ASP A 550 6.65 24.85 5.55
N THR A 551 5.48 24.81 4.93
CA THR A 551 4.17 24.93 5.57
C THR A 551 3.34 23.68 5.33
N TYR A 552 2.26 23.47 6.10
CA TYR A 552 1.32 22.37 5.87
C TYR A 552 0.50 22.54 4.59
N TYR A 553 0.35 23.76 4.09
CA TYR A 553 -0.63 24.10 3.05
C TYR A 553 -0.02 24.46 1.70
N HIS A 554 1.31 24.59 1.62
CA HIS A 554 1.99 24.70 0.34
C HIS A 554 1.68 23.46 -0.51
N LYS A 555 1.23 23.67 -1.76
CA LYS A 555 0.87 22.58 -2.66
C LYS A 555 2.13 22.00 -3.28
N LEU A 556 2.21 20.67 -3.33
CA LEU A 556 3.27 20.00 -4.08
C LEU A 556 3.09 20.25 -5.58
N PHE A 557 4.18 20.18 -6.34
CA PHE A 557 4.26 20.54 -7.76
C PHE A 557 3.21 19.87 -8.67
N TRP A 558 2.73 18.67 -8.31
CA TRP A 558 1.68 17.94 -9.05
C TRP A 558 0.26 18.15 -8.51
N ALA A 559 0.10 18.73 -7.32
CA ALA A 559 -1.18 18.81 -6.60
C ALA A 559 -2.06 19.97 -7.10
N LYS A 560 -3.36 19.70 -7.29
CA LYS A 560 -4.35 20.61 -7.89
C LYS A 560 -4.64 21.82 -7.02
#